data_AF-A0A8B9VTN7-F1
#
_entry.id   AF-A0A8B9VTN7-F1
#
_cell.length_a   1.000
_cell.length_b   1.000
_cell.length_c   1.000
_cell.angle_alpha   90.00
_cell.angle_beta   90.00
_cell.angle_gamma   90.00
#
_symmetry.space_group_name_H-M   'P 1'
#
loop_
_entity.id
_entity.type
_entity.pdbx_description
1 polymer ?
#
loop_
_entity_poly.entity_id
_entity_poly.type
_entity_poly.pdbx_seq_one_letter_code
_entity_poly.pdbx_strand_id
1 'polypeptide(L)'
;MIWILQVLFSPLPTPALITLIAFGVVISLWVMSRPKPVFPSVDLNKQSIGIEGGARRAAILTDNNLISYYFEDAKTLYEVFQRGLHASGNGNCLGYRKPNQPYQWLTYKQVLDRAEYLGSGLLQKGCTPSSDQFIGIFAQNRPEWIISEYACYTYSMVAVPLYDTLGPEAIVYIVNKADMSVVICDKPEKAQILLENCERGKTPCLKTIILMDLFDKELNDRAAKVGVEILALQEVEHISWYSCIQDLSGF
;
A
#
# COMPACT_ATOMS: atom_id res chain seq x y z
N MET A 1 -10.40 61.31 19.47
CA MET A 1 -10.44 60.18 20.42
C MET A 1 -11.86 59.59 20.60
N ILE A 2 -12.89 60.42 20.76
CA ILE A 2 -14.30 59.98 20.96
C ILE A 2 -14.90 59.25 19.74
N TRP A 3 -14.58 59.69 18.52
CA TRP A 3 -15.10 59.07 17.29
C TRP A 3 -14.61 57.63 17.08
N ILE A 4 -13.36 57.34 17.46
CA ILE A 4 -12.78 55.98 17.38
C ILE A 4 -13.54 55.04 18.34
N LEU A 5 -13.88 55.52 19.54
CA LEU A 5 -14.69 54.77 20.51
C LEU A 5 -16.12 54.54 19.99
N GLN A 6 -16.74 55.53 19.34
CA GLN A 6 -18.07 55.36 18.75
C GLN A 6 -18.09 54.34 17.61
N VAL A 7 -17.06 54.30 16.78
CA VAL A 7 -16.93 53.28 15.71
C VAL A 7 -16.69 51.90 16.32
N LEU A 8 -15.81 51.79 17.32
CA LEU A 8 -15.49 50.52 18.01
C LEU A 8 -16.67 49.92 18.78
N PHE A 9 -17.58 50.74 19.31
CA PHE A 9 -18.74 50.29 20.11
C PHE A 9 -20.07 50.38 19.35
N SER A 10 -20.05 50.66 18.05
CA SER A 10 -21.27 50.62 17.21
C SER A 10 -21.68 49.16 16.91
N PRO A 11 -22.99 48.84 16.91
CA PRO A 11 -23.45 47.50 16.58
C PRO A 11 -23.03 47.17 15.14
N LEU A 12 -22.42 46.00 14.96
CA LEU A 12 -21.99 45.54 13.64
C LEU A 12 -23.19 45.49 12.68
N PRO A 13 -23.01 45.91 11.41
CA PRO A 13 -24.02 45.69 10.38
C PRO A 13 -24.40 44.21 10.30
N THR A 14 -25.67 43.90 10.07
CA THR A 14 -26.17 42.52 9.98
C THR A 14 -25.33 41.62 9.06
N PRO A 15 -24.86 42.07 7.87
CA PRO A 15 -23.98 41.26 7.03
C PRO A 15 -22.62 40.92 7.68
N ALA A 16 -22.06 41.83 8.49
CA ALA A 16 -20.82 41.59 9.21
C ALA A 16 -21.03 40.57 10.34
N LEU A 17 -22.17 40.63 11.04
CA LEU A 17 -22.53 39.66 12.07
C LEU A 17 -22.73 38.25 11.46
N ILE A 18 -23.44 38.14 10.34
CA ILE A 18 -23.64 36.87 9.62
C ILE A 18 -22.29 36.28 9.18
N THR A 19 -21.39 37.11 8.63
CA THR A 19 -20.05 36.66 8.20
C THR A 19 -19.23 36.13 9.37
N LEU A 20 -19.23 36.81 10.53
CA LEU A 20 -18.52 36.34 11.72
C LEU A 20 -19.08 35.01 12.25
N ILE A 21 -20.40 34.85 12.26
CA ILE A 21 -21.04 33.59 12.65
C ILE A 21 -20.66 32.47 11.67
N ALA A 22 -20.75 32.72 10.36
CA ALA A 22 -20.37 31.74 9.35
C ALA A 22 -18.90 31.33 9.47
N PHE A 23 -18.00 32.30 9.67
CA PHE A 23 -16.58 32.04 9.87
C PHE A 23 -16.32 31.26 11.18
N GLY A 24 -17.02 31.60 12.25
CA GLY A 24 -16.97 30.87 13.52
C GLY A 24 -17.45 29.42 13.40
N VAL A 25 -18.53 29.17 12.65
CA VAL A 25 -19.03 27.81 12.35
C VAL A 25 -18.01 27.04 11.52
N VAL A 26 -17.44 27.64 10.46
CA VAL A 26 -16.41 26.99 9.63
C VAL A 26 -15.16 26.64 10.45
N ILE A 27 -14.67 27.56 11.28
CA ILE A 27 -13.53 27.29 12.17
C ILE A 27 -13.88 26.18 13.17
N SER A 28 -15.07 26.20 13.77
CA SER A 28 -15.47 25.18 14.74
C SER A 28 -15.56 23.81 14.08
N LEU A 29 -16.16 23.73 12.88
CA LEU A 29 -16.20 22.50 12.09
C LEU A 29 -14.78 22.03 11.75
N TRP A 30 -13.89 22.92 11.30
CA TRP A 30 -12.49 22.58 11.02
C TRP A 30 -11.74 22.11 12.28
N VAL A 31 -11.90 22.75 13.43
CA VAL A 31 -11.26 22.32 14.70
C VAL A 31 -11.79 20.95 15.14
N MET A 32 -13.08 20.68 14.91
CA MET A 32 -13.70 19.39 15.22
C MET A 32 -13.30 18.30 14.23
N SER A 33 -13.09 18.63 12.96
CA SER A 33 -12.81 17.67 11.88
C SER A 33 -11.32 17.53 11.54
N ARG A 34 -10.45 18.43 12.01
CA ARG A 34 -9.02 18.38 11.66
C ARG A 34 -8.37 17.12 12.24
N PRO A 35 -7.39 16.55 11.52
CA PRO A 35 -6.56 15.47 12.06
C PRO A 35 -5.96 15.84 13.40
N LYS A 36 -6.10 14.96 14.40
CA LYS A 36 -5.42 15.11 15.69
C LYS A 36 -4.05 14.43 15.61
N PRO A 37 -2.99 15.01 16.20
CA PRO A 37 -1.70 14.32 16.32
C PRO A 37 -1.90 12.96 17.00
N VAL A 38 -1.39 11.91 16.37
CA VAL A 38 -1.40 10.56 16.94
C VAL A 38 -0.21 10.45 17.88
N PHE A 39 -0.47 10.16 19.16
CA PHE A 39 0.58 9.88 20.13
C PHE A 39 0.83 8.38 20.19
N PRO A 40 2.09 7.94 20.33
CA PRO A 40 2.37 6.53 20.51
C PRO A 40 1.74 6.04 21.81
N SER A 41 1.08 4.88 21.80
CA SER A 41 0.51 4.27 23.02
C SER A 41 1.54 3.87 24.06
N VAL A 42 2.81 3.84 23.67
CA VAL A 42 3.91 3.37 24.50
C VAL A 42 5.06 4.37 24.38
N ASP A 43 5.74 4.61 25.50
CA ASP A 43 7.00 5.33 25.51
C ASP A 43 8.01 4.65 24.57
N LEU A 44 8.48 5.39 23.56
CA LEU A 44 9.39 4.88 22.54
C LEU A 44 10.73 4.39 23.12
N ASN A 45 11.11 4.84 24.32
CA ASN A 45 12.30 4.37 25.02
C ASN A 45 12.03 3.17 25.94
N LYS A 46 10.77 2.74 26.08
CA LYS A 46 10.34 1.66 26.98
C LYS A 46 9.30 0.75 26.32
N GLN A 47 9.63 0.24 25.13
CA GLN A 47 8.69 -0.54 24.31
C GLN A 47 8.47 -1.99 24.79
N SER A 48 9.23 -2.45 25.78
CA SER A 48 9.09 -3.79 26.36
C SER A 48 9.28 -3.78 27.87
N ILE A 49 8.58 -4.69 28.54
CA ILE A 49 8.60 -4.88 30.00
C ILE A 49 9.17 -6.28 30.26
N GLY A 50 10.08 -6.39 31.22
CA GLY A 50 10.58 -7.69 31.68
C GLY A 50 9.50 -8.45 32.44
N ILE A 51 9.40 -9.75 32.21
CA ILE A 51 8.55 -10.67 32.97
C ILE A 51 9.42 -11.72 33.68
N GLU A 52 8.80 -12.48 34.58
CA GLU A 52 9.47 -13.56 35.30
C GLU A 52 10.16 -14.55 34.34
N GLY A 53 11.34 -15.05 34.73
CA GLY A 53 12.14 -15.94 33.87
C GLY A 53 13.00 -15.24 32.81
N GLY A 54 13.06 -13.90 32.82
CA GLY A 54 13.96 -13.14 31.94
C GLY A 54 13.42 -12.87 30.53
N ALA A 55 12.21 -13.35 30.23
CA ALA A 55 11.50 -12.99 29.00
C ALA A 55 11.03 -11.53 29.05
N ARG A 56 10.60 -11.01 27.90
CA ARG A 56 10.06 -9.65 27.77
C ARG A 56 8.72 -9.70 27.04
N ARG A 57 7.78 -8.86 27.46
CA ARG A 57 6.50 -8.63 26.78
C ARG A 57 6.42 -7.21 26.23
N ALA A 58 5.58 -7.00 25.22
CA ALA A 58 5.33 -5.67 24.68
C ALA A 58 4.71 -4.77 25.76
N ALA A 59 5.21 -3.53 25.89
CA ALA A 59 4.76 -2.61 26.93
C ALA A 59 3.32 -2.09 26.73
N ILE A 60 2.75 -2.34 25.56
CA ILE A 60 1.35 -2.05 25.23
C ILE A 60 0.36 -3.01 25.91
N LEU A 61 0.83 -4.20 26.33
CA LEU A 61 -0.03 -5.21 26.94
C LEU A 61 -0.29 -4.87 28.41
N THR A 62 -1.56 -4.82 28.80
CA THR A 62 -1.98 -4.63 30.19
C THR A 62 -1.87 -5.92 31.00
N ASP A 63 -2.05 -7.07 30.36
CA ASP A 63 -1.97 -8.40 30.94
C ASP A 63 -1.09 -9.34 30.07
N ASN A 64 -1.20 -10.66 30.26
CA ASN A 64 -0.47 -11.65 29.48
C ASN A 64 -1.24 -12.15 28.25
N ASN A 65 -2.40 -11.57 27.94
CA ASN A 65 -3.17 -11.92 26.77
C ASN A 65 -2.60 -11.20 25.53
N LEU A 66 -2.70 -11.87 24.37
CA LEU A 66 -2.30 -11.29 23.10
C LEU A 66 -3.39 -10.31 22.61
N ILE A 67 -2.97 -9.22 21.98
CA ILE A 67 -3.88 -8.32 21.26
C ILE A 67 -4.07 -8.82 19.83
N SER A 68 -5.32 -8.93 19.39
CA SER A 68 -5.65 -9.30 18.00
C SER A 68 -5.70 -8.09 17.07
N TYR A 69 -6.02 -6.91 17.60
CA TYR A 69 -6.03 -5.65 16.87
C TYR A 69 -5.77 -4.51 17.84
N TYR A 70 -5.32 -3.37 17.31
CA TYR A 70 -4.98 -2.19 18.11
C TYR A 70 -6.07 -1.11 18.06
N PHE A 71 -6.84 -1.05 16.96
CA PHE A 71 -7.99 -0.17 16.81
C PHE A 71 -9.24 -0.99 16.48
N GLU A 72 -10.38 -0.66 17.09
CA GLU A 72 -11.65 -1.35 16.85
C GLU A 72 -12.14 -1.24 15.40
N ASP A 73 -11.76 -0.18 14.70
CA ASP A 73 -12.08 0.08 13.30
C ASP A 73 -11.00 -0.39 12.32
N ALA A 74 -9.99 -1.12 12.79
CA ALA A 74 -8.93 -1.66 11.93
C ALA A 74 -8.47 -3.05 12.39
N LYS A 75 -9.09 -4.09 11.82
CA LYS A 75 -8.87 -5.50 12.13
C LYS A 75 -8.12 -6.24 11.01
N THR A 76 -8.07 -5.66 9.82
CA THR A 76 -7.29 -6.15 8.67
C THR A 76 -6.23 -5.15 8.25
N LEU A 77 -5.20 -5.59 7.51
CA LEU A 77 -4.18 -4.69 6.97
C LEU A 77 -4.77 -3.67 5.99
N TYR A 78 -5.83 -4.03 5.27
CA TYR A 78 -6.61 -3.11 4.43
C TYR A 78 -7.24 -1.99 5.26
N GLU A 79 -7.96 -2.33 6.34
CA GLU A 79 -8.59 -1.33 7.22
C GLU A 79 -7.54 -0.48 7.95
N VAL A 80 -6.39 -1.06 8.33
CA VAL A 80 -5.28 -0.29 8.90
C VAL A 80 -4.79 0.77 7.91
N PHE A 81 -4.69 0.43 6.63
CA PHE A 81 -4.30 1.39 5.60
C PHE A 81 -5.36 2.48 5.37
N GLN A 82 -6.64 2.10 5.28
CA GLN A 82 -7.75 3.05 5.18
C GLN A 82 -7.81 4.02 6.38
N ARG A 83 -7.59 3.50 7.58
CA ARG A 83 -7.49 4.31 8.80
C ARG A 83 -6.33 5.28 8.70
N GLY A 84 -5.17 4.86 8.18
CA GLY A 84 -4.03 5.73 7.91
C GLY A 84 -4.35 6.87 6.92
N LEU A 85 -5.09 6.56 5.85
CA LEU A 85 -5.58 7.56 4.90
C LEU A 85 -6.48 8.62 5.58
N HIS A 86 -7.46 8.18 6.39
CA HIS A 86 -8.35 9.08 7.11
C HIS A 86 -7.61 9.91 8.16
N ALA A 87 -6.78 9.26 9.00
CA ALA A 87 -6.07 9.91 10.09
C ALA A 87 -5.01 10.91 9.58
N SER A 88 -4.40 10.65 8.43
CA SER A 88 -3.42 11.57 7.82
C SER A 88 -4.05 12.71 7.03
N GLY A 89 -5.35 12.64 6.70
CA GLY A 89 -6.00 13.57 5.79
C GLY A 89 -5.41 13.50 4.38
N ASN A 90 -5.13 12.29 3.88
CA ASN A 90 -4.43 12.04 2.62
C ASN A 90 -3.01 12.63 2.56
N GLY A 91 -2.26 12.52 3.65
CA GLY A 91 -0.88 13.02 3.73
C GLY A 91 0.12 12.18 2.94
N ASN A 92 1.41 12.50 3.09
CA ASN A 92 2.51 11.71 2.51
C ASN A 92 2.52 10.28 3.08
N CYS A 93 2.64 9.29 2.20
CA CYS A 93 2.64 7.86 2.54
C CYS A 93 3.97 7.20 2.18
N LEU A 94 4.30 7.09 0.89
CA LEU A 94 5.52 6.42 0.41
C LEU A 94 6.50 7.44 -0.18
N GLY A 95 7.68 7.55 0.45
CA GLY A 95 8.74 8.45 0.04
C GLY A 95 9.83 7.73 -0.74
N TYR A 96 10.26 8.28 -1.87
CA TYR A 96 11.40 7.79 -2.64
C TYR A 96 12.27 8.95 -3.12
N ARG A 97 13.54 8.68 -3.37
CA ARG A 97 14.47 9.69 -3.91
C ARG A 97 15.55 9.05 -4.75
N LYS A 98 16.02 9.79 -5.75
CA LYS A 98 17.31 9.48 -6.38
C LYS A 98 18.45 9.91 -5.44
N PRO A 99 19.66 9.32 -5.58
CA PRO A 99 20.84 9.78 -4.84
C PRO A 99 21.00 11.30 -4.95
N ASN A 100 21.25 11.96 -3.83
CA ASN A 100 21.43 13.41 -3.72
C ASN A 100 20.26 14.29 -4.20
N GLN A 101 19.04 13.75 -4.30
CA GLN A 101 17.83 14.51 -4.61
C GLN A 101 16.86 14.53 -3.41
N PRO A 102 15.96 15.53 -3.31
CA PRO A 102 14.93 15.55 -2.29
C PRO A 102 13.96 14.36 -2.43
N TYR A 103 13.28 14.02 -1.35
CA TYR A 103 12.22 13.02 -1.37
C TYR A 103 11.02 13.49 -2.20
N GLN A 104 10.56 12.60 -3.07
CA GLN A 104 9.25 12.64 -3.70
C GLN A 104 8.32 11.72 -2.91
N TRP A 105 7.05 12.08 -2.83
CA TRP A 105 6.07 11.38 -2.00
C TRP A 105 4.84 11.00 -2.82
N LEU A 106 4.37 9.79 -2.59
CA LEU A 106 3.00 9.39 -2.92
C LEU A 106 2.12 9.65 -1.71
N THR A 107 0.96 10.24 -1.94
CA THR A 107 -0.09 10.39 -0.93
C THR A 107 -0.75 9.05 -0.63
N TYR A 108 -1.40 8.92 0.54
CA TYR A 108 -2.14 7.68 0.88
C TYR A 108 -3.16 7.28 -0.19
N LYS A 109 -3.89 8.25 -0.78
CA LYS A 109 -4.88 7.99 -1.83
C LYS A 109 -4.22 7.48 -3.10
N GLN A 110 -3.10 8.07 -3.52
CA GLN A 110 -2.37 7.57 -4.69
C GLN A 110 -1.86 6.13 -4.50
N VAL A 111 -1.44 5.78 -3.29
CA VAL A 111 -1.00 4.42 -2.96
C VAL A 111 -2.20 3.45 -2.96
N LEU A 112 -3.32 3.85 -2.34
CA LEU A 112 -4.56 3.06 -2.33
C LEU A 112 -5.05 2.79 -3.76
N ASP A 113 -5.12 3.84 -4.59
CA ASP A 113 -5.62 3.74 -5.96
C ASP A 113 -4.79 2.78 -6.79
N ARG A 114 -3.46 2.89 -6.70
CA ARG A 114 -2.56 1.97 -7.40
C ARG A 114 -2.69 0.54 -6.89
N ALA A 115 -2.86 0.34 -5.58
CA ALA A 115 -3.08 -0.98 -5.01
C ALA A 115 -4.42 -1.59 -5.47
N GLU A 116 -5.48 -0.79 -5.55
CA GLU A 116 -6.80 -1.20 -6.06
C GLU A 116 -6.74 -1.55 -7.54
N TYR A 117 -6.07 -0.74 -8.36
CA TYR A 117 -5.89 -1.00 -9.79
C TYR A 117 -5.05 -2.24 -10.07
N LEU A 118 -3.92 -2.39 -9.38
CA LEU A 118 -3.06 -3.56 -9.52
C LEU A 118 -3.79 -4.83 -9.08
N GLY A 119 -4.45 -4.81 -7.92
CA GLY A 119 -5.17 -5.96 -7.41
C GLY A 119 -6.35 -6.39 -8.29
N SER A 120 -7.11 -5.42 -8.83
CA SER A 120 -8.12 -5.72 -9.87
C SER A 120 -7.49 -6.36 -11.11
N GLY A 121 -6.29 -5.92 -11.49
CA GLY A 121 -5.59 -6.44 -12.66
C GLY A 121 -5.13 -7.88 -12.43
N LEU A 122 -4.70 -8.20 -11.21
CA LEU A 122 -4.41 -9.57 -10.78
C LEU A 122 -5.65 -10.47 -10.86
N LEU A 123 -6.83 -9.98 -10.46
CA LEU A 123 -8.09 -10.73 -10.60
C LEU A 123 -8.42 -11.03 -12.07
N GLN A 124 -8.27 -10.04 -12.95
CA GLN A 124 -8.47 -10.24 -14.40
C GLN A 124 -7.46 -11.21 -15.02
N LYS A 125 -6.27 -11.33 -14.41
CA LYS A 125 -5.25 -12.33 -14.77
C LYS A 125 -5.48 -13.70 -14.11
N GLY A 126 -6.63 -13.91 -13.49
CA GLY A 126 -7.07 -15.21 -12.97
C GLY A 126 -6.66 -15.47 -11.52
N CYS A 127 -6.12 -14.49 -10.81
CA CYS A 127 -5.94 -14.60 -9.37
C CYS A 127 -7.31 -14.56 -8.67
N THR A 128 -7.43 -15.20 -7.52
CA THR A 128 -8.69 -15.24 -6.76
C THR A 128 -8.55 -14.58 -5.39
N PRO A 129 -9.61 -13.93 -4.87
CA PRO A 129 -9.60 -13.43 -3.50
C PRO A 129 -9.61 -14.59 -2.50
N SER A 130 -8.44 -14.99 -2.01
CA SER A 130 -8.29 -16.14 -1.11
C SER A 130 -6.97 -16.09 -0.33
N SER A 131 -7.01 -16.53 0.93
CA SER A 131 -5.81 -16.74 1.75
C SER A 131 -4.85 -17.81 1.19
N ASP A 132 -5.31 -18.59 0.20
CA ASP A 132 -4.50 -19.59 -0.51
C ASP A 132 -3.98 -19.06 -1.87
N GLN A 133 -4.30 -17.81 -2.24
CA GLN A 133 -3.75 -17.16 -3.42
C GLN A 133 -2.47 -16.41 -3.07
N PHE A 134 -1.32 -16.96 -3.46
CA PHE A 134 -0.01 -16.39 -3.20
C PHE A 134 0.51 -15.59 -4.40
N ILE A 135 1.02 -14.38 -4.13
CA ILE A 135 1.63 -13.49 -5.13
C ILE A 135 3.09 -13.26 -4.75
N GLY A 136 4.02 -13.70 -5.59
CA GLY A 136 5.44 -13.48 -5.35
C GLY A 136 5.83 -12.03 -5.60
N ILE A 137 6.63 -11.42 -4.71
CA ILE A 137 7.18 -10.08 -4.90
C ILE A 137 8.71 -10.16 -4.84
N PHE A 138 9.36 -10.16 -6.00
CA PHE A 138 10.81 -10.24 -6.15
C PHE A 138 11.40 -8.88 -6.54
N ALA A 139 11.43 -7.95 -5.58
CA ALA A 139 11.86 -6.58 -5.81
C ALA A 139 12.62 -5.99 -4.61
N GLN A 140 13.51 -5.04 -4.89
CA GLN A 140 14.20 -4.23 -3.87
C GLN A 140 13.23 -3.21 -3.26
N ASN A 141 13.62 -2.62 -2.13
CA ASN A 141 12.80 -1.62 -1.43
C ASN A 141 12.53 -0.40 -2.32
N ARG A 142 11.29 -0.30 -2.81
CA ARG A 142 10.75 0.78 -3.64
C ARG A 142 9.24 0.90 -3.44
N PRO A 143 8.61 2.05 -3.78
CA PRO A 143 7.17 2.24 -3.57
C PRO A 143 6.30 1.15 -4.20
N GLU A 144 6.65 0.67 -5.39
CA GLU A 144 5.91 -0.35 -6.13
C GLU A 144 5.89 -1.70 -5.41
N TRP A 145 6.91 -2.02 -4.61
CA TRP A 145 6.93 -3.21 -3.77
C TRP A 145 5.81 -3.14 -2.72
N ILE A 146 5.70 -1.99 -2.04
CA ILE A 146 4.68 -1.76 -1.01
C ILE A 146 3.27 -1.67 -1.62
N ILE A 147 3.15 -1.07 -2.81
CA ILE A 147 1.88 -1.04 -3.55
C ILE A 147 1.44 -2.46 -3.94
N SER A 148 2.37 -3.31 -4.38
CA SER A 148 2.09 -4.71 -4.71
C SER A 148 1.63 -5.51 -3.49
N GLU A 149 2.25 -5.25 -2.33
CA GLU A 149 1.85 -5.83 -1.06
C GLU A 149 0.43 -5.38 -0.67
N TYR A 150 0.13 -4.07 -0.73
CA TYR A 150 -1.22 -3.56 -0.46
C TYR A 150 -2.26 -4.07 -1.46
N ALA A 151 -1.90 -4.28 -2.73
CA ALA A 151 -2.79 -4.89 -3.71
C ALA A 151 -3.22 -6.30 -3.27
N CYS A 152 -2.32 -7.06 -2.66
CA CYS A 152 -2.65 -8.37 -2.10
C CYS A 152 -3.65 -8.23 -0.94
N TYR A 153 -3.37 -7.34 0.02
CA TYR A 153 -4.23 -7.13 1.19
C TYR A 153 -5.63 -6.64 0.83
N THR A 154 -5.75 -5.74 -0.14
CA THR A 154 -7.03 -5.21 -0.63
C THR A 154 -7.95 -6.29 -1.19
N TYR A 155 -7.37 -7.33 -1.80
CA TYR A 155 -8.12 -8.41 -2.46
C TYR A 155 -7.94 -9.76 -1.77
N SER A 156 -7.63 -9.77 -0.48
CA SER A 156 -7.50 -11.00 0.34
C SER A 156 -6.48 -12.03 -0.19
N MET A 157 -5.49 -11.60 -0.97
CA MET A 157 -4.38 -12.43 -1.43
C MET A 157 -3.19 -12.32 -0.47
N VAL A 158 -2.24 -13.26 -0.57
CA VAL A 158 -1.05 -13.31 0.29
C VAL A 158 0.20 -12.90 -0.48
N ALA A 159 0.85 -11.82 -0.02
CA ALA A 159 2.15 -11.40 -0.55
C ALA A 159 3.27 -12.32 -0.06
N VAL A 160 4.09 -12.83 -0.98
CA VAL A 160 5.24 -13.70 -0.68
C VAL A 160 6.53 -13.01 -1.13
N PRO A 161 7.34 -12.47 -0.20
CA PRO A 161 8.58 -11.77 -0.55
C PRO A 161 9.66 -12.75 -1.03
N LEU A 162 10.31 -12.42 -2.14
CA LEU A 162 11.47 -13.12 -2.68
C LEU A 162 12.67 -12.17 -2.61
N TYR A 163 13.76 -12.59 -1.96
CA TYR A 163 14.95 -11.75 -1.75
C TYR A 163 16.13 -12.19 -2.60
N ASP A 164 16.89 -11.19 -3.10
CA ASP A 164 18.09 -11.39 -3.92
C ASP A 164 19.15 -12.27 -3.22
N THR A 165 19.22 -12.20 -1.89
CA THR A 165 20.24 -12.85 -1.07
C THR A 165 19.99 -14.34 -0.81
N LEU A 166 18.81 -14.87 -1.15
CA LEU A 166 18.48 -16.28 -0.90
C LEU A 166 19.13 -17.22 -1.93
N GLY A 167 19.49 -16.70 -3.09
CA GLY A 167 19.97 -17.49 -4.23
C GLY A 167 18.86 -18.18 -5.02
N PRO A 168 19.15 -18.62 -6.25
CA PRO A 168 18.14 -19.10 -7.20
C PRO A 168 17.43 -20.39 -6.74
N GLU A 169 18.13 -21.32 -6.08
CA GLU A 169 17.52 -22.58 -5.64
C GLU A 169 16.46 -22.35 -4.54
N ALA A 170 16.68 -21.38 -3.65
CA ALA A 170 15.70 -21.01 -2.65
C ALA A 170 14.48 -20.32 -3.27
N ILE A 171 14.67 -19.48 -4.30
CA ILE A 171 13.57 -18.88 -5.05
C ILE A 171 12.71 -19.96 -5.70
N VAL A 172 13.33 -20.93 -6.40
CA VAL A 172 12.64 -22.07 -7.00
C VAL A 172 11.84 -22.85 -5.94
N TYR A 173 12.47 -23.13 -4.80
CA TYR A 173 11.80 -23.82 -3.71
C TYR A 173 10.55 -23.07 -3.22
N ILE A 174 10.65 -21.76 -2.99
CA ILE A 174 9.52 -20.94 -2.51
C ILE A 174 8.41 -20.87 -3.56
N VAL A 175 8.76 -20.61 -4.83
CA VAL A 175 7.79 -20.55 -5.96
C VAL A 175 6.97 -21.84 -6.05
N ASN A 176 7.63 -23.00 -5.98
CA ASN A 176 6.92 -24.27 -6.03
C ASN A 176 6.17 -24.58 -4.73
N LYS A 177 6.75 -24.25 -3.57
CA LYS A 177 6.15 -24.56 -2.27
C LYS A 177 4.85 -23.80 -2.03
N ALA A 178 4.76 -22.58 -2.54
CA ALA A 178 3.58 -21.71 -2.47
C ALA A 178 2.71 -21.76 -3.74
N ASP A 179 3.00 -22.69 -4.68
CA ASP A 179 2.30 -22.85 -5.96
C ASP A 179 2.02 -21.52 -6.70
N MET A 180 3.04 -20.66 -6.75
CA MET A 180 2.89 -19.29 -7.22
C MET A 180 2.84 -19.22 -8.75
N SER A 181 1.65 -18.88 -9.27
CA SER A 181 1.44 -18.66 -10.70
C SER A 181 1.83 -17.26 -11.18
N VAL A 182 1.91 -16.28 -10.27
CA VAL A 182 2.25 -14.88 -10.58
C VAL A 182 3.40 -14.39 -9.69
N VAL A 183 4.42 -13.78 -10.31
CA VAL A 183 5.50 -13.08 -9.61
C VAL A 183 5.66 -11.67 -10.16
N ILE A 184 5.65 -10.68 -9.27
CA ILE A 184 5.95 -9.27 -9.58
C ILE A 184 7.43 -9.04 -9.28
N CYS A 185 8.21 -8.53 -10.23
CA CYS A 185 9.64 -8.26 -10.04
C CYS A 185 10.06 -6.86 -10.49
N ASP A 186 11.10 -6.30 -9.87
CA ASP A 186 11.54 -4.94 -10.17
C ASP A 186 12.29 -4.85 -11.50
N LYS A 187 13.25 -5.75 -11.74
CA LYS A 187 14.21 -5.63 -12.85
C LYS A 187 14.17 -6.80 -13.84
N PRO A 188 14.47 -6.57 -15.12
CA PRO A 188 14.55 -7.62 -16.14
C PRO A 188 15.50 -8.77 -15.78
N GLU A 189 16.62 -8.51 -15.10
CA GLU A 189 17.57 -9.56 -14.71
C GLU A 189 16.93 -10.59 -13.77
N LYS A 190 15.99 -10.17 -12.93
CA LYS A 190 15.25 -11.08 -12.03
C LYS A 190 14.21 -11.89 -12.80
N ALA A 191 13.53 -11.28 -13.76
CA ALA A 191 12.66 -12.00 -14.67
C ALA A 191 13.44 -13.06 -15.46
N GLN A 192 14.66 -12.75 -15.92
CA GLN A 192 15.53 -13.74 -16.58
C GLN A 192 15.85 -14.93 -15.68
N ILE A 193 16.16 -14.70 -14.40
CA ILE A 193 16.39 -15.80 -13.43
C ILE A 193 15.14 -16.69 -13.31
N LEU A 194 13.95 -16.10 -13.22
CA LEU A 194 12.70 -16.87 -13.15
C LEU A 194 12.46 -17.66 -14.45
N LEU A 195 12.65 -17.03 -15.61
CA LEU A 195 12.50 -17.68 -16.92
C LEU A 195 13.49 -18.82 -17.13
N GLU A 196 14.76 -18.67 -16.75
CA GLU A 196 15.76 -19.73 -16.82
C GLU A 196 15.33 -20.98 -16.03
N ASN A 197 14.66 -20.77 -14.89
CA ASN A 197 14.13 -21.88 -14.11
C ASN A 197 12.87 -22.49 -14.74
N CYS A 198 12.02 -21.70 -15.40
CA CYS A 198 10.91 -22.22 -16.20
C CYS A 198 11.40 -23.06 -17.39
N GLU A 199 12.41 -22.59 -18.13
CA GLU A 199 13.04 -23.30 -19.25
C GLU A 199 13.65 -24.64 -18.83
N ARG A 200 14.21 -24.70 -17.63
CA ARG A 200 14.74 -25.93 -17.02
C ARG A 200 13.64 -26.82 -16.43
N GLY A 201 12.37 -26.43 -16.51
CA GLY A 201 11.24 -27.15 -15.93
C GLY A 201 11.22 -27.15 -14.40
N LYS A 202 11.97 -26.26 -13.75
CA LYS A 202 12.08 -26.18 -12.28
C LYS A 202 10.90 -25.46 -11.63
N THR A 203 10.23 -24.55 -12.33
CA THR A 203 9.08 -23.77 -11.81
C THR A 203 7.88 -23.85 -12.76
N PRO A 204 7.27 -25.04 -12.94
CA PRO A 204 6.20 -25.24 -13.91
C PRO A 204 4.89 -24.50 -13.54
N CYS A 205 4.70 -24.13 -12.27
CA CYS A 205 3.53 -23.39 -11.79
C CYS A 205 3.53 -21.92 -12.23
N LEU A 206 4.70 -21.30 -12.47
CA LEU A 206 4.81 -19.89 -12.84
C LEU A 206 4.26 -19.65 -14.25
N LYS A 207 3.27 -18.75 -14.37
CA LYS A 207 2.58 -18.42 -15.64
C LYS A 207 2.70 -16.94 -16.02
N THR A 208 2.82 -16.05 -15.04
CA THR A 208 2.85 -14.61 -15.30
C THR A 208 3.97 -13.96 -14.50
N ILE A 209 4.74 -13.12 -15.17
CA ILE A 209 5.72 -12.22 -14.56
C ILE A 209 5.28 -10.79 -14.81
N ILE A 210 5.15 -9.99 -13.76
CA ILE A 210 4.80 -8.57 -13.85
C ILE A 210 6.05 -7.75 -13.54
N LEU A 211 6.54 -6.97 -14.49
CA LEU A 211 7.79 -6.20 -14.38
C LEU A 211 7.52 -4.73 -14.04
N MET A 212 8.24 -4.19 -13.05
CA MET A 212 8.13 -2.78 -12.66
C MET A 212 8.94 -1.86 -13.59
N ASP A 213 10.14 -2.30 -13.98
CA ASP A 213 10.99 -1.58 -14.94
C ASP A 213 10.69 -1.98 -16.39
N LEU A 214 11.14 -1.14 -17.32
CA LEU A 214 11.01 -1.41 -18.76
C LEU A 214 11.78 -2.68 -19.15
N PHE A 215 11.21 -3.43 -20.08
CA PHE A 215 11.81 -4.62 -20.66
C PHE A 215 11.69 -4.60 -22.18
N ASP A 216 12.53 -5.38 -22.84
CA ASP A 216 12.57 -5.46 -24.30
C ASP A 216 11.64 -6.57 -24.83
N LYS A 217 11.43 -6.53 -26.14
CA LYS A 217 10.65 -7.53 -26.85
C LYS A 217 11.30 -8.91 -26.80
N GLU A 218 12.64 -8.98 -26.76
CA GLU A 218 13.36 -10.25 -26.73
C GLU A 218 13.02 -11.07 -25.49
N LEU A 219 12.96 -10.42 -24.32
CA LEU A 219 12.56 -11.06 -23.08
C LEU A 219 11.13 -11.61 -23.15
N ASN A 220 10.21 -10.84 -23.75
CA ASN A 220 8.82 -11.27 -23.91
C ASN A 220 8.70 -12.46 -24.88
N ASP A 221 9.38 -12.39 -26.02
CA ASP A 221 9.42 -13.46 -27.02
C ASP A 221 10.03 -14.75 -26.44
N ARG A 222 11.02 -14.64 -25.53
CA ARG A 222 11.61 -15.77 -24.80
C ARG A 222 10.61 -16.38 -23.81
N ALA A 223 9.91 -15.55 -23.05
CA ALA A 223 8.91 -16.02 -22.08
C ALA A 223 7.75 -16.77 -22.76
N ALA A 224 7.27 -16.25 -23.89
CA ALA A 224 6.20 -16.87 -24.67
C ALA A 224 6.53 -18.30 -25.12
N LYS A 225 7.81 -18.62 -25.42
CA LYS A 225 8.25 -19.96 -25.82
C LYS A 225 8.07 -21.01 -24.72
N VAL A 226 8.06 -20.59 -23.45
CA VAL A 226 7.86 -21.46 -22.29
C VAL A 226 6.48 -21.29 -21.66
N GLY A 227 5.57 -20.57 -22.33
CA GLY A 227 4.20 -20.37 -21.85
C GLY A 227 4.11 -19.44 -20.63
N VAL A 228 5.06 -18.51 -20.49
CA VAL A 228 5.03 -17.46 -19.46
C VAL A 228 4.68 -16.13 -20.13
N GLU A 229 3.71 -15.41 -19.57
CA GLU A 229 3.34 -14.05 -19.99
C GLU A 229 4.16 -13.02 -19.19
N ILE A 230 4.73 -12.03 -19.87
CA ILE A 230 5.37 -10.87 -19.22
C ILE A 230 4.55 -9.62 -19.48
N LEU A 231 4.21 -8.90 -18.41
CA LEU A 231 3.42 -7.67 -18.44
C LEU A 231 4.15 -6.55 -17.73
N ALA A 232 3.99 -5.31 -18.19
CA ALA A 232 4.42 -4.16 -17.38
C ALA A 232 3.45 -3.94 -16.23
N LEU A 233 3.95 -3.56 -15.04
CA LEU A 233 3.12 -3.24 -13.87
C LEU A 233 2.05 -2.20 -14.22
N GLN A 234 2.43 -1.18 -15.00
CA GLN A 234 1.53 -0.12 -15.43
C GLN A 234 0.43 -0.63 -16.36
N GLU A 235 0.70 -1.63 -17.20
CA GLU A 235 -0.33 -2.24 -18.04
C GLU A 235 -1.38 -2.96 -17.18
N VAL A 236 -0.93 -3.70 -16.15
CA VAL A 236 -1.84 -4.38 -15.21
C VAL A 236 -2.68 -3.38 -14.42
N GLU A 237 -2.09 -2.25 -13.98
CA GLU A 237 -2.82 -1.15 -13.35
C GLU A 237 -3.85 -0.52 -14.33
N HIS A 238 -3.50 -0.36 -15.61
CA HIS A 238 -4.37 0.28 -16.61
C HIS A 238 -5.54 -0.60 -17.10
N ILE A 239 -5.34 -1.91 -17.24
CA ILE A 239 -6.39 -2.86 -17.66
C ILE A 239 -7.62 -2.74 -16.73
N SER A 240 -7.37 -2.57 -15.43
CA SER A 240 -8.40 -2.40 -14.42
C SER A 240 -9.21 -1.10 -14.56
N TRP A 241 -8.55 0.00 -14.93
CA TRP A 241 -9.21 1.30 -15.09
C TRP A 241 -10.34 1.25 -16.14
N TYR A 242 -10.07 0.62 -17.28
CA TYR A 242 -11.07 0.50 -18.36
C TYR A 242 -12.24 -0.40 -17.98
N SER A 243 -11.99 -1.53 -17.31
CA SER A 243 -13.06 -2.43 -16.86
C SER A 243 -13.96 -1.75 -15.83
N CYS A 244 -13.37 -1.03 -14.87
CA CYS A 244 -14.11 -0.34 -13.81
C CYS A 244 -15.02 0.78 -14.37
N ILE A 245 -14.58 1.49 -15.42
CA ILE A 245 -15.44 2.46 -16.13
C ILE A 245 -16.60 1.78 -16.86
N GLN A 246 -16.36 0.62 -17.49
CA GLN A 246 -17.43 -0.09 -18.19
C GLN A 246 -18.51 -0.61 -17.23
N ASP A 247 -18.12 -1.07 -16.05
CA ASP A 247 -19.08 -1.50 -15.02
C ASP A 247 -19.87 -0.31 -14.43
N LEU A 248 -19.25 0.87 -14.33
CA LEU A 248 -19.92 2.11 -13.86
C LEU A 248 -20.79 2.80 -14.92
N SER A 249 -20.52 2.56 -16.21
CA SER A 249 -21.32 3.10 -17.33
C SER A 249 -22.46 2.16 -17.76
N GLY A 250 -22.57 0.99 -17.14
CA GLY A 250 -23.68 0.06 -17.28
C GLY A 250 -24.90 0.34 -16.37
N PHE A 251 -24.90 1.46 -15.63
CA PHE A 251 -26.02 1.94 -14.80
C PHE A 251 -26.66 3.21 -15.35
#